data_AF-A0A9X3C9J2-F1
#
_entry.id   AF-A0A9X3C9J2-F1
#
_cell.length_a   1.000
_cell.length_b   1.000
_cell.length_c   1.000
_cell.angle_alpha   90.00
_cell.angle_beta   90.00
_cell.angle_gamma   90.00
#
_symmetry.space_group_name_H-M   'P 1'
#
loop_
_entity.id
_entity.type
_entity.pdbx_description
1 polymer ?
#
loop_
_entity_poly.entity_id
_entity_poly.type
_entity_poly.pdbx_seq_one_letter_code
_entity_poly.pdbx_strand_id
1 'polypeptide(L)'
;MLILLICFLGSDFIDAHTHQSHHAKQHNQLGDEAYNKQTRLEKEQYVRDELMKNKEILTEKQINHAEAYIKSIENGHWPATDLNTGLYILK
;
A
#
# COMPACT_ATOMS: atom_id res chain seq x y z
N MET A 1 13.99 7.83 1.98
CA MET A 1 12.57 7.92 2.38
C MET A 1 11.79 8.41 1.17
N LEU A 2 11.33 7.49 0.32
CA LEU A 2 10.57 7.84 -0.88
C LEU A 2 9.13 8.05 -0.44
N ILE A 3 8.75 9.32 -0.27
CA ILE A 3 7.37 9.74 -0.02
C ILE A 3 6.54 9.18 -1.16
N LEU A 4 5.65 8.22 -0.88
CA LEU A 4 4.66 7.84 -1.85
C LEU A 4 3.69 9.01 -1.99
N LEU A 5 3.87 9.69 -3.11
CA LEU A 5 2.90 10.53 -3.77
C LEU A 5 1.52 9.86 -3.68
N ILE A 6 0.54 10.54 -3.06
CA ILE A 6 -0.85 10.75 -3.50
C ILE A 6 -1.53 11.52 -2.36
N CYS A 7 -1.25 12.82 -2.30
CA CYS A 7 -2.09 13.79 -1.63
C CYS A 7 -2.84 14.54 -2.72
N PHE A 8 -4.05 14.13 -3.10
CA PHE A 8 -5.05 15.02 -3.70
C PHE A 8 -6.46 14.42 -3.55
N LEU A 9 -7.17 14.93 -2.53
CA LEU A 9 -8.62 15.14 -2.46
C LEU A 9 -9.54 13.99 -2.95
N GLY A 10 -9.89 13.08 -2.04
CA GLY A 10 -11.00 12.14 -2.20
C GLY A 10 -10.85 10.93 -1.27
N SER A 11 -11.96 10.45 -0.70
CA SER A 11 -12.10 9.29 0.19
C SER A 11 -11.69 7.92 -0.40
N ASP A 12 -10.96 7.93 -1.51
CA ASP A 12 -10.83 6.82 -2.45
C ASP A 12 -9.46 6.13 -2.41
N PHE A 13 -8.52 6.70 -1.65
CA PHE A 13 -7.18 6.15 -1.46
C PHE A 13 -6.98 5.77 0.01
N ILE A 14 -6.02 4.89 0.27
CA ILE A 14 -5.61 4.60 1.64
C ILE A 14 -4.95 5.86 2.19
N ASP A 15 -5.48 6.31 3.31
CA ASP A 15 -4.99 7.49 4.00
C ASP A 15 -3.48 7.36 4.29
N ALA A 16 -2.71 8.37 3.89
CA ALA A 16 -1.26 8.39 4.02
C ALA A 16 -0.83 8.27 5.49
N HIS A 17 -1.63 8.79 6.42
CA HIS A 17 -1.36 8.66 7.84
C HIS A 17 -1.52 7.21 8.32
N THR A 18 -2.58 6.52 7.90
CA THR A 18 -2.77 5.09 8.18
C THR A 18 -1.61 4.25 7.64
N HIS A 19 -1.20 4.47 6.39
CA HIS A 19 -0.05 3.81 5.79
C HIS A 19 1.24 4.05 6.60
N GLN A 20 1.57 5.30 6.91
CA GLN A 20 2.77 5.64 7.69
C GLN A 20 2.72 5.06 9.11
N SER A 21 1.55 4.98 9.73
CA SER A 21 1.39 4.39 11.06
C SER A 21 1.73 2.89 11.07
N HIS A 22 1.40 2.16 10.01
CA HIS A 22 1.79 0.75 9.87
C HIS A 22 3.31 0.61 9.72
N HIS A 23 3.97 1.45 8.91
CA HIS A 23 5.44 1.48 8.83
C HIS A 23 6.09 1.78 10.19
N ALA A 24 5.55 2.76 10.92
CA ALA A 24 6.04 3.09 12.25
C ALA A 24 5.85 1.92 13.24
N LYS A 25 4.71 1.24 13.20
CA LYS A 25 4.44 0.03 13.98
C LYS A 25 5.42 -1.09 13.63
N GLN A 26 5.66 -1.33 12.34
CA GLN A 26 6.60 -2.34 11.88
C GLN A 26 8.02 -2.05 12.39
N HIS A 27 8.47 -0.80 12.24
CA HIS A 27 9.78 -0.35 12.72
C HIS A 27 9.91 -0.49 14.24
N ASN A 28 8.87 -0.13 14.99
CA ASN A 28 8.86 -0.29 16.44
C ASN A 28 8.93 -1.76 16.88
N GLN A 29 8.27 -2.67 16.16
CA GLN A 29 8.25 -4.10 16.47
C GLN A 29 9.57 -4.80 16.14
N LEU A 30 10.19 -4.44 15.01
CA LEU A 30 11.42 -5.08 14.53
C LEU A 30 12.69 -4.43 15.09
N GLY A 31 12.62 -3.14 15.44
CA GLY A 31 13.78 -2.30 15.67
C GLY A 31 14.45 -1.85 14.37
N ASP A 32 15.35 -0.88 14.50
CA ASP A 32 15.92 -0.16 13.35
C ASP A 32 16.71 -1.07 12.40
N GLU A 33 17.59 -1.93 12.95
CA GLU A 33 18.46 -2.78 12.14
C GLU A 33 17.67 -3.79 11.29
N ALA A 34 16.69 -4.49 11.90
CA ALA A 34 15.90 -5.49 11.20
C ALA A 34 14.95 -4.85 10.18
N TYR A 35 14.33 -3.73 10.51
CA TYR A 35 13.50 -2.99 9.56
C TYR A 35 14.31 -2.47 8.37
N ASN A 36 15.53 -1.97 8.59
CA ASN A 36 16.36 -1.45 7.50
C ASN A 36 16.94 -2.54 6.60
N LYS A 37 17.01 -3.80 7.07
CA LYS A 37 17.38 -4.97 6.24
C LYS A 37 16.29 -5.38 5.26
N GLN A 38 15.03 -5.04 5.52
CA GLN A 38 13.93 -5.37 4.63
C GLN A 38 13.99 -4.59 3.31
N THR A 39 13.71 -5.28 2.22
CA THR A 39 13.44 -4.71 0.91
C THR A 39 12.18 -3.84 0.96
N ARG A 40 12.02 -2.96 -0.04
CA ARG A 40 10.78 -2.17 -0.19
C ARG A 40 9.55 -3.07 -0.30
N LEU A 41 9.64 -4.17 -1.05
CA LEU A 41 8.52 -5.08 -1.24
C LEU A 41 8.04 -5.69 0.09
N GLU A 42 8.97 -6.14 0.94
CA GLU A 42 8.63 -6.72 2.25
C GLU A 42 7.96 -5.72 3.19
N LYS A 43 8.42 -4.46 3.18
CA LYS A 43 7.79 -3.38 3.98
C LYS A 43 6.36 -3.12 3.53
N GLU A 44 6.16 -3.03 2.23
CA GLU A 44 4.85 -2.68 1.66
C GLU A 44 3.88 -3.88 1.74
N GLN A 45 4.37 -5.12 1.64
CA GLN A 45 3.59 -6.33 1.91
C GLN A 45 3.08 -6.36 3.35
N TYR A 46 3.91 -6.02 4.33
CA TYR A 46 3.45 -5.89 5.72
C TYR A 46 2.33 -4.87 5.87
N VAL A 47 2.47 -3.69 5.26
CA VAL A 47 1.42 -2.66 5.30
C VAL A 47 0.14 -3.19 4.68
N ARG A 48 0.22 -3.80 3.48
CA ARG A 48 -0.94 -4.43 2.84
C ARG A 48 -1.61 -5.43 3.78
N ASP A 49 -0.85 -6.34 4.38
CA ASP A 49 -1.40 -7.39 5.22
C ASP A 49 -2.07 -6.82 6.48
N GLU A 50 -1.51 -5.75 7.08
CA GLU A 50 -2.16 -5.03 8.18
C GLU A 50 -3.46 -4.35 7.75
N LEU A 51 -3.50 -3.77 6.54
CA LEU A 51 -4.72 -3.17 5.99
C LEU A 51 -5.80 -4.22 5.71
N MET A 52 -5.43 -5.37 5.15
CA MET A 52 -6.36 -6.44 4.80
C MET A 52 -7.01 -7.11 6.01
N LYS A 53 -6.41 -7.00 7.21
CA LYS A 53 -7.06 -7.42 8.46
C LYS A 53 -8.36 -6.67 8.74
N ASN A 54 -8.49 -5.45 8.24
CA ASN A 54 -9.68 -4.61 8.37
C ASN A 54 -10.35 -4.35 7.01
N LYS A 55 -10.26 -5.30 6.07
CA LYS A 55 -10.79 -5.11 4.70
C LYS A 55 -12.27 -4.70 4.64
N GLU A 56 -13.06 -5.04 5.66
CA GLU A 56 -14.50 -4.76 5.72
C GLU A 56 -14.83 -3.26 5.84
N ILE A 57 -13.88 -2.46 6.34
CA ILE A 57 -14.03 -0.99 6.43
C ILE A 57 -13.39 -0.26 5.24
N LEU A 58 -12.73 -1.00 4.34
CA LEU A 58 -12.08 -0.45 3.16
C LEU A 58 -13.03 -0.53 1.96
N THR A 59 -12.96 0.47 1.10
CA THR A 59 -13.66 0.40 -0.19
C THR A 59 -12.93 -0.56 -1.13
N GLU A 60 -13.66 -1.11 -2.11
CA GLU A 60 -13.08 -1.94 -3.17
C GLU A 60 -11.93 -1.24 -3.88
N LYS A 61 -12.05 0.08 -4.11
CA LYS A 61 -11.01 0.91 -4.73
C LYS A 61 -9.76 1.02 -3.87
N GLN A 62 -9.91 1.17 -2.55
CA GLN A 62 -8.78 1.19 -1.62
C GLN A 62 -8.04 -0.16 -1.57
N ILE A 63 -8.80 -1.26 -1.54
CA ILE A 63 -8.24 -2.61 -1.58
C ILE A 63 -7.48 -2.82 -2.90
N ASN A 64 -8.14 -2.53 -4.02
CA ASN A 64 -7.56 -2.67 -5.35
C ASN A 64 -6.30 -1.81 -5.53
N HIS A 65 -6.28 -0.58 -5.02
CA HIS A 65 -5.09 0.28 -5.05
C HIS A 65 -3.94 -0.29 -4.22
N ALA A 66 -4.20 -0.81 -3.02
CA ALA A 66 -3.18 -1.46 -2.20
C ALA A 66 -2.54 -2.66 -2.91
N GLU A 67 -3.34 -3.49 -3.57
CA GLU A 67 -2.85 -4.62 -4.34
C GLU A 67 -2.10 -4.20 -5.61
N ALA A 68 -2.61 -3.18 -6.31
CA ALA A 68 -1.96 -2.61 -7.49
C ALA A 68 -0.59 -2.01 -7.15
N TYR A 69 -0.46 -1.40 -5.98
CA TYR A 69 0.79 -0.83 -5.54
C TYR A 69 1.85 -1.92 -5.29
N ILE A 70 1.49 -3.04 -4.66
CA ILE A 70 2.39 -4.20 -4.53
C ILE A 70 2.83 -4.70 -5.91
N LYS A 71 1.88 -4.89 -6.83
CA LYS A 71 2.18 -5.30 -8.21
C LYS A 71 3.11 -4.31 -8.93
N SER A 72 2.98 -3.02 -8.66
CA SER A 72 3.84 -2.00 -9.23
C SER A 72 5.29 -2.10 -8.74
N ILE A 73 5.49 -2.52 -7.49
CA ILE A 73 6.83 -2.75 -6.93
C ILE A 73 7.42 -4.03 -7.51
N GLU A 74 6.62 -5.09 -7.65
CA GLU A 74 7.04 -6.37 -8.23
C GLU A 74 7.44 -6.22 -9.70
N ASN A 75 6.62 -5.54 -10.50
CA ASN A 75 6.79 -5.44 -11.95
C ASN A 75 7.58 -4.18 -12.38
N GLY A 76 7.80 -3.23 -11.48
CA GLY A 76 8.43 -1.94 -11.77
C GLY A 76 7.53 -0.93 -12.51
N HIS A 77 6.29 -1.30 -12.86
CA HIS A 77 5.32 -0.43 -13.50
C HIS A 77 3.91 -0.64 -12.93
N TRP A 78 3.10 0.42 -12.92
CA TRP A 78 1.71 0.31 -12.48
C TRP A 78 0.90 -0.64 -13.38
N PRO A 79 -0.05 -1.41 -12.82
CA PRO A 79 -1.01 -2.15 -13.63
C PRO A 79 -1.88 -1.20 -14.45
N ALA A 80 -2.42 -1.70 -15.56
CA ALA A 80 -3.38 -0.93 -16.36
C ALA A 80 -4.66 -0.66 -15.56
N THR A 81 -5.29 0.50 -15.78
CA THR A 81 -6.57 0.85 -15.15
C THR A 81 -7.71 0.51 -16.10
N ASP A 82 -8.76 -0.13 -15.59
CA ASP A 82 -10.05 -0.26 -16.28
C ASP A 82 -10.79 1.08 -16.21
N LEU A 83 -11.05 1.67 -17.38
CA LEU A 83 -11.67 2.98 -17.51
C LEU A 83 -13.16 2.99 -17.13
N ASN A 84 -13.83 1.82 -17.11
CA ASN A 84 -15.24 1.74 -16.75
C ASN A 84 -15.45 1.72 -15.24
N THR A 85 -14.56 1.05 -14.51
CA THR A 85 -14.65 0.84 -13.06
C THR A 85 -13.73 1.77 -12.27
N GLY A 86 -12.68 2.32 -12.91
CA GLY A 86 -11.64 3.09 -12.24
C GLY A 86 -10.70 2.24 -11.38
N LEU A 87 -10.75 0.91 -11.53
CA LEU A 87 -9.93 -0.05 -10.80
C LEU A 87 -8.72 -0.48 -11.64
N TYR A 88 -7.63 -0.85 -10.97
CA TYR A 88 -6.47 -1.48 -11.58
C TYR A 88 -6.76 -2.95 -11.95
N ILE A 89 -6.30 -3.36 -13.13
CA ILE A 89 -6.42 -4.71 -13.66
C ILE A 89 -5.23 -5.51 -13.12
N LEU A 90 -5.48 -6.28 -12.06
CA LEU A 90 -4.52 -7.17 -11.42
C LEU A 90 -4.54 -8.51 -12.16
N LYS A 91 -3.64 -8.70 -13.12
CA LYS A 91 -3.45 -9.98 -13.83
C LYS A 91 -2.37 -10.83 -13.17
#